data_AF-A0A7C9CWK7-F1
#
_entry.id   AF-A0A7C9CWK7-F1
#
_cell.length_a   1.000
_cell.length_b   1.000
_cell.length_c   1.000
_cell.angle_alpha   90.00
_cell.angle_beta   90.00
_cell.angle_gamma   90.00
#
_symmetry.space_group_name_H-M   'P 1'
#
loop_
_entity.id
_entity.type
_entity.pdbx_description
1 polymer ?
#
loop_
_entity_poly.entity_id
_entity_poly.type
_entity_poly.pdbx_seq_one_letter_code
_entity_poly.pdbx_strand_id
1 'polypeptide(L)'
;MVSPSSSSSGFFSLCVALLILMVRWASGNSEGDVLYALRKSLSDPDNVLESWDPNLVSPCTWFHITCNGDNHVTRVDLGNSNLSGHLVPDLGKLEHLQYLELYKNNIQGTIPPELG
;
A
#
# COMPACT_ATOMS: atom_id res chain seq x y z
N MET A 1 41.81 37.01 -29.64
CA MET A 1 41.22 36.98 -28.30
C MET A 1 39.85 36.34 -28.45
N VAL A 2 39.76 35.04 -28.17
CA VAL A 2 38.53 34.24 -28.31
C VAL A 2 37.89 34.15 -26.93
N SER A 3 36.62 34.55 -26.83
CA SER A 3 35.81 34.45 -25.62
C SER A 3 35.61 32.99 -25.22
N PRO A 4 35.63 32.64 -23.92
CA PRO A 4 35.23 31.30 -23.49
C PRO A 4 33.71 31.24 -23.41
N SER A 5 33.12 30.31 -24.16
CA SER A 5 31.73 29.90 -24.04
C SER A 5 31.54 29.03 -22.79
N SER A 6 30.61 29.43 -21.93
CA SER A 6 30.19 28.70 -20.73
C SER A 6 29.32 27.50 -21.11
N SER A 7 29.90 26.30 -21.15
CA SER A 7 29.14 25.04 -21.19
C SER A 7 28.96 24.48 -19.77
N SER A 8 28.01 25.02 -19.01
CA SER A 8 27.60 24.49 -17.70
C SER A 8 26.32 23.65 -17.75
N SER A 9 25.70 23.53 -18.93
CA SER A 9 24.40 22.86 -19.15
C SER A 9 24.47 21.33 -19.15
N GLY A 10 25.65 20.73 -19.37
CA GLY A 10 25.82 19.27 -19.39
C GLY A 10 25.81 18.62 -18.00
N PHE A 11 26.35 19.31 -16.98
CA PHE A 11 26.51 18.76 -15.63
C PHE A 11 25.20 18.70 -14.84
N PHE A 12 24.34 19.71 -14.98
CA PHE A 12 23.00 19.71 -14.38
C PHE A 12 22.09 18.63 -14.96
N SER A 13 22.16 18.41 -16.27
CA SER A 13 21.37 17.39 -16.96
C SER A 13 21.77 15.97 -16.55
N LEU A 14 23.08 15.72 -16.38
CA LEU A 14 23.61 14.43 -15.91
C LEU A 14 23.22 14.13 -14.45
N CYS A 15 23.25 15.15 -13.57
CA CYS A 15 22.81 15.01 -12.17
C CYS A 15 21.32 14.69 -12.06
N VAL A 16 20.46 15.31 -12.87
CA VAL A 16 19.01 15.01 -12.89
C VAL A 16 18.75 13.60 -13.41
N ALA A 17 19.45 13.16 -14.46
CA ALA A 17 19.36 11.79 -14.96
C ALA A 17 19.81 10.75 -13.91
N LEU A 18 20.87 11.04 -13.15
CA LEU A 18 21.35 10.19 -12.04
C LEU A 18 20.37 10.14 -10.86
N LEU A 19 19.72 11.26 -10.51
CA LEU A 19 18.66 11.28 -9.51
C LEU A 19 17.43 10.45 -9.95
N ILE A 20 17.02 10.55 -11.22
CA ILE A 20 15.90 9.76 -11.77
C ILE A 20 16.21 8.25 -11.76
N LEU A 21 17.48 7.85 -11.88
CA LEU A 21 17.91 6.46 -11.74
C LEU A 21 17.87 5.94 -10.30
N MET A 22 18.00 6.82 -9.29
CA MET A 22 17.86 6.46 -7.86
C MET A 22 16.40 6.39 -7.40
N VAL A 23 15.47 7.09 -8.04
CA VAL A 23 14.02 7.03 -7.73
C VAL A 23 13.41 5.65 -8.02
N ARG A 24 14.12 4.76 -8.71
CA ARG A 24 13.62 3.44 -9.10
C ARG A 24 13.78 2.33 -8.05
N TRP A 25 14.05 2.69 -6.80
CA TRP A 25 14.19 1.73 -5.69
C TRP A 25 13.37 2.14 -4.47
N ALA A 26 12.12 2.55 -4.66
CA ALA A 26 11.12 2.28 -3.62
C ALA A 26 10.54 0.90 -3.95
N SER A 27 10.95 -0.13 -3.21
CA SER A 27 10.17 -1.36 -3.13
C SER A 27 8.89 -1.04 -2.36
N GLY A 28 7.94 -0.35 -3.01
CA GLY A 28 6.60 -0.19 -2.47
C GLY A 28 6.03 -1.58 -2.27
N ASN A 29 5.58 -1.88 -1.06
CA ASN A 29 4.95 -3.16 -0.79
C ASN A 29 3.56 -3.14 -1.45
N SER A 30 3.40 -3.84 -2.58
CA SER A 30 2.15 -3.84 -3.34
C SER A 30 0.95 -4.33 -2.54
N GLU A 31 1.15 -5.25 -1.59
CA GLU A 31 0.08 -5.70 -0.68
C GLU A 31 -0.24 -4.62 0.36
N GLY A 32 0.79 -3.91 0.85
CA GLY A 32 0.63 -2.73 1.70
C GLY A 32 -0.17 -1.63 1.03
N ASP A 33 0.09 -1.34 -0.25
CA ASP A 33 -0.66 -0.34 -1.02
C ASP A 33 -2.15 -0.71 -1.15
N VAL A 34 -2.45 -1.99 -1.39
CA VAL A 34 -3.82 -2.52 -1.44
C VAL A 34 -4.53 -2.36 -0.09
N LEU A 35 -3.88 -2.77 0.99
CA LEU A 35 -4.44 -2.66 2.33
C LEU A 35 -4.60 -1.19 2.75
N TYR A 36 -3.68 -0.31 2.37
CA TYR A 36 -3.82 1.12 2.60
C TYR A 36 -4.97 1.73 1.78
N ALA A 37 -5.21 1.25 0.55
CA ALA A 37 -6.40 1.61 -0.22
C ALA A 37 -7.69 1.19 0.50
N LEU A 38 -7.73 -0.03 1.07
CA LEU A 38 -8.84 -0.46 1.92
C LEU A 38 -9.01 0.46 3.13
N ARG A 39 -7.94 0.76 3.89
CA ARG A 39 -7.98 1.69 5.03
C ARG A 39 -8.64 3.02 4.67
N LYS A 40 -8.26 3.62 3.53
CA LYS A 40 -8.82 4.89 3.07
C LYS A 40 -10.30 4.81 2.69
N SER A 41 -10.79 3.64 2.30
CA SER A 41 -12.20 3.41 1.96
C SER A 41 -13.09 3.14 3.18
N LEU A 42 -12.49 2.92 4.35
CA LEU A 42 -13.18 2.61 5.59
C LEU A 42 -13.21 3.82 6.53
N SER A 43 -14.31 3.95 7.26
CA SER A 43 -14.41 4.80 8.44
C SER A 43 -14.11 3.96 9.67
N ASP A 44 -13.13 4.41 10.45
CA ASP A 44 -12.54 3.71 11.59
C ASP A 44 -12.58 4.61 12.84
N PRO A 45 -13.72 4.69 13.55
CA PRO A 45 -13.87 5.57 14.71
C PRO A 45 -13.04 5.13 15.92
N ASP A 46 -12.67 3.86 15.99
CA ASP A 46 -11.97 3.26 17.14
C ASP A 46 -10.46 3.12 16.91
N ASN A 47 -9.94 3.64 15.79
CA ASN A 47 -8.53 3.61 15.39
C ASN A 47 -7.94 2.18 15.27
N VAL A 48 -8.77 1.21 14.86
CA VAL A 48 -8.35 -0.19 14.67
C VAL A 48 -7.25 -0.32 13.60
N LEU A 49 -7.29 0.54 12.57
CA LEU A 49 -6.37 0.55 11.44
C LEU A 49 -5.19 1.53 11.63
N GLU A 50 -4.98 2.05 12.84
CA GLU A 50 -3.92 3.05 13.12
C GLU A 50 -2.52 2.57 12.69
N SER A 51 -2.22 1.30 12.98
CA SER A 51 -0.93 0.65 12.68
C SER A 51 -0.64 0.45 11.19
N TRP A 52 -1.63 0.64 10.30
CA TRP A 52 -1.49 0.39 8.86
C TRP A 52 -0.75 1.55 8.16
N ASP A 53 0.55 1.66 8.42
CA ASP A 53 1.42 2.72 7.90
C ASP A 53 2.07 2.33 6.56
N PRO A 54 1.71 3.01 5.44
CA PRO A 54 2.25 2.71 4.11
C PRO A 54 3.75 3.02 3.96
N ASN A 55 4.37 3.71 4.92
CA ASN A 55 5.80 4.00 4.89
C ASN A 55 6.65 2.86 5.47
N LEU A 56 6.02 1.85 6.07
CA LEU A 56 6.71 0.66 6.56
C LEU A 56 7.05 -0.31 5.43
N VAL A 57 8.12 -1.08 5.63
CA VAL A 57 8.64 -2.02 4.63
C VAL A 57 7.64 -3.13 4.28
N SER A 58 6.80 -3.53 5.22
CA SER A 58 5.85 -4.63 5.01
C SER A 58 4.59 -4.49 5.87
N PRO A 59 3.41 -4.85 5.35
CA PRO A 59 2.17 -4.89 6.12
C PRO A 59 2.14 -6.02 7.15
N CYS A 60 3.10 -6.95 7.12
CA CYS A 60 3.20 -8.05 8.08
C CYS A 60 3.47 -7.59 9.53
N THR A 61 3.87 -6.32 9.72
CA THR A 61 4.02 -5.71 11.05
C THR A 61 2.76 -4.97 11.50
N TRP A 62 1.75 -4.82 10.64
CA TRP A 62 0.51 -4.14 10.97
C TRP A 62 -0.37 -5.03 11.83
N PHE A 63 -1.13 -4.44 12.75
CA PHE A 63 -2.15 -5.18 13.48
C PHE A 63 -3.21 -5.70 12.53
N HIS A 64 -3.83 -6.82 12.92
CA HIS A 64 -4.89 -7.48 12.15
C HIS A 64 -4.44 -8.11 10.82
N ILE A 65 -3.14 -8.12 10.54
CA ILE A 65 -2.53 -8.77 9.37
C ILE A 65 -1.74 -10.00 9.81
N THR A 66 -1.90 -11.11 9.09
CA THR A 66 -1.04 -12.29 9.23
C THR A 66 -0.41 -12.62 7.89
N CYS A 67 0.90 -12.87 7.90
CA CYS A 67 1.66 -13.27 6.72
C CYS A 67 2.18 -14.70 6.81
N ASN A 68 2.47 -15.30 5.65
CA ASN A 68 3.20 -16.56 5.56
C ASN A 68 4.73 -16.37 5.74
N GLY A 69 5.49 -17.45 5.60
CA GLY A 69 6.95 -17.44 5.72
C GLY A 69 7.69 -16.63 4.64
N ASP A 70 7.03 -16.33 3.52
CA ASP A 70 7.55 -15.54 2.41
C ASP A 70 7.15 -14.05 2.50
N ASN A 71 6.56 -13.62 3.63
CA ASN A 71 6.04 -12.27 3.88
C ASN A 71 4.86 -11.84 2.98
N HIS A 72 4.06 -12.79 2.50
CA HIS A 72 2.80 -12.49 1.81
C HIS A 72 1.62 -12.53 2.77
N VAL A 73 0.71 -11.56 2.64
CA VAL A 73 -0.53 -11.47 3.42
C VAL A 73 -1.42 -12.68 3.14
N THR A 74 -1.73 -13.42 4.20
CA THR A 74 -2.61 -14.60 4.15
C THR A 74 -3.92 -14.42 4.89
N ARG A 75 -3.97 -13.48 5.84
CA ARG A 75 -5.19 -13.16 6.59
C ARG A 75 -5.27 -11.68 6.92
N VAL A 76 -6.47 -11.13 6.74
CA VAL A 76 -6.90 -9.82 7.23
C VAL A 76 -8.08 -10.06 8.17
N ASP A 77 -7.90 -9.75 9.46
CA ASP A 77 -8.89 -10.02 10.52
C ASP A 77 -9.36 -8.74 11.19
N LEU A 78 -10.44 -8.19 10.65
CA LEU A 78 -11.08 -6.95 11.12
C LEU A 78 -12.47 -7.24 11.71
N GLY A 79 -12.70 -8.45 12.22
CA GLY A 79 -13.98 -8.83 12.79
C GLY A 79 -14.33 -8.01 14.04
N ASN A 80 -15.58 -7.56 14.14
CA ASN A 80 -16.11 -6.84 15.30
C ASN A 80 -15.32 -5.56 15.64
N SER A 81 -14.99 -4.78 14.61
CA SER A 81 -14.09 -3.62 14.71
C SER A 81 -14.80 -2.27 14.51
N ASN A 82 -16.15 -2.24 14.55
CA ASN A 82 -16.95 -1.02 14.37
C ASN A 82 -16.62 -0.25 13.07
N LEU A 83 -16.14 -0.94 12.05
CA LEU A 83 -15.76 -0.34 10.77
C LEU A 83 -17.01 -0.12 9.91
N SER A 84 -17.00 0.95 9.12
CA SER A 84 -18.00 1.18 8.07
C SER A 84 -17.33 1.64 6.78
N GLY A 85 -18.08 1.70 5.67
CA GLY A 85 -17.52 2.03 4.34
C GLY A 85 -17.79 0.94 3.33
N HIS A 86 -16.88 0.74 2.36
CA HIS A 86 -17.03 -0.27 1.32
C HIS A 86 -15.72 -1.01 1.05
N LEU A 87 -15.80 -2.18 0.41
CA LEU A 87 -14.62 -2.91 -0.05
C LEU A 87 -14.04 -2.27 -1.32
N VAL A 88 -12.77 -2.57 -1.60
CA VAL A 88 -12.08 -2.12 -2.82
C VAL A 88 -11.75 -3.32 -3.71
N PRO A 89 -11.94 -3.21 -5.04
CA PRO A 89 -11.56 -4.27 -6.01
C PRO A 89 -10.10 -4.72 -5.90
N ASP A 90 -9.23 -3.78 -5.51
CA ASP A 90 -7.80 -4.04 -5.33
C ASP A 90 -7.49 -5.15 -4.32
N LEU A 91 -8.42 -5.52 -3.43
CA LEU A 91 -8.25 -6.66 -2.52
C LEU A 91 -8.00 -7.98 -3.27
N GLY A 92 -8.48 -8.12 -4.51
CA GLY A 92 -8.20 -9.28 -5.35
C GLY A 92 -6.72 -9.40 -5.77
N LYS A 93 -5.90 -8.36 -5.55
CA LYS A 93 -4.44 -8.40 -5.79
C LYS A 93 -3.66 -9.06 -4.65
N LEU A 94 -4.31 -9.38 -3.52
CA LEU A 94 -3.71 -10.14 -2.44
C LEU A 94 -3.72 -11.64 -2.80
N GLU A 95 -2.84 -12.04 -3.71
CA GLU A 95 -2.83 -13.38 -4.35
C GLU A 95 -2.71 -14.55 -3.35
N HIS A 96 -2.17 -14.29 -2.17
CA HIS A 96 -1.97 -15.29 -1.12
C HIS A 96 -3.02 -15.22 0.00
N LEU A 97 -4.00 -14.32 -0.10
CA LEU A 97 -5.04 -14.14 0.91
C LEU A 97 -5.92 -15.38 0.98
N GLN A 98 -6.04 -15.95 2.17
CA GLN A 98 -6.85 -17.14 2.45
C GLN A 98 -8.07 -16.78 3.31
N TYR A 99 -7.93 -15.77 4.17
CA TYR A 99 -8.98 -15.38 5.12
C TYR A 99 -9.17 -13.86 5.10
N LEU A 100 -10.38 -13.44 4.72
CA LEU A 100 -10.83 -12.05 4.84
C LEU A 100 -12.00 -12.01 5.84
N GLU A 101 -11.71 -11.64 7.08
CA GLU A 101 -12.70 -11.65 8.16
C GLU A 101 -13.18 -10.23 8.48
N LEU A 102 -14.44 -9.97 8.12
CA LEU A 102 -15.07 -8.64 8.22
C LEU A 102 -16.38 -8.68 9.01
N TYR A 103 -16.67 -9.79 9.69
CA TYR A 103 -17.94 -10.01 10.39
C TYR A 103 -18.18 -8.95 11.47
N LYS A 104 -19.45 -8.69 11.80
CA LYS A 104 -19.85 -7.70 12.84
C LYS A 104 -19.28 -6.29 12.62
N ASN A 105 -19.24 -5.84 11.37
CA ASN A 105 -18.99 -4.44 11.00
C ASN A 105 -20.21 -3.88 10.24
N ASN A 106 -20.18 -2.59 9.94
CA ASN A 106 -21.16 -1.88 9.12
C ASN A 106 -20.58 -1.55 7.73
N ILE A 107 -19.85 -2.49 7.13
CA ILE A 107 -19.33 -2.39 5.76
C ILE A 107 -20.49 -2.68 4.78
N GLN A 108 -20.67 -1.78 3.82
CA GLN A 108 -21.78 -1.77 2.88
C GLN A 108 -21.29 -1.87 1.43
N GLY A 109 -22.23 -1.97 0.49
CA GLY A 109 -21.94 -2.09 -0.94
C GLY A 109 -21.87 -3.54 -1.42
N THR A 110 -21.33 -3.72 -2.62
CA THR A 110 -21.20 -5.04 -3.26
C THR A 110 -19.85 -5.67 -2.95
N ILE A 111 -19.82 -7.00 -2.86
CA ILE A 111 -18.56 -7.75 -2.83
C ILE A 111 -17.89 -7.58 -4.21
N PRO A 112 -16.65 -7.08 -4.29
CA PRO A 112 -15.94 -6.96 -5.56
C PRO A 112 -15.73 -8.33 -6.20
N PRO A 113 -16.03 -8.51 -7.50
CA PRO A 113 -15.87 -9.79 -8.20
C PRO A 113 -14.41 -10.28 -8.26
N GLU A 114 -13.44 -9.40 -8.03
CA GLU A 114 -12.02 -9.73 -7.95
C GLU A 114 -11.65 -10.59 -6.74
N LEU A 115 -12.53 -10.70 -5.74
CA LEU A 115 -12.33 -11.55 -4.55
C LEU A 115 -12.70 -13.03 -4.76
N GLY A 116 -13.27 -13.39 -5.92
CA GLY A 116 -13.69 -14.77 -6.24
C GLY A 116 -15.08 -14.87 -6.83
#